data_AF-A0A3Q1FUK5-F1
#
_entry.id   AF-A0A3Q1FUK5-F1
#
_cell.length_a   1.000
_cell.length_b   1.000
_cell.length_c   1.000
_cell.angle_alpha   90.00
_cell.angle_beta   90.00
_cell.angle_gamma   90.00
#
_symmetry.space_group_name_H-M   'P 1'
#
loop_
_entity.id
_entity.type
_entity.pdbx_description
1 polymer ?
#
loop_
_entity_poly.entity_id
_entity_poly.type
_entity_poly.pdbx_seq_one_letter_code
_entity_poly.pdbx_strand_id
1 'polypeptide(L)'
;MEESPSMDDHQDSSLVVGVGLCDSAPLLWRLQDLKTVRSLGLVGALLGSLPRTPRQNQRLGRPLLLLPEEEKLLRDEEAAGALPGQNQDVGGVELQRRFEEDQQRSFEEQSVLALEDRKSALLRAMTSSHTGSESGAEAVDEALRRRLEALDHSFTFPQSAMAVQLSTARAGLSYCPEARAHLQANWPIREQNSPRSDARCQVFRDLRGRGFFLTSAGKFGGDFLVYPGDPLRFHAHFIAVCLMLDESVCLLDVLAVARLGSNVKKTVLLCSPTADGGVHYTSLQWSGMV
;
A
#
# COMPACT_ATOMS: atom_id res chain seq x y z
N MET A 1 16.10 -2.90 -49.04
CA MET A 1 16.39 -1.73 -48.20
C MET A 1 15.20 -1.61 -47.27
N GLU A 2 15.19 -2.46 -46.25
CA GLU A 2 14.12 -2.52 -45.25
C GLU A 2 14.76 -2.06 -43.94
N GLU A 3 14.40 -0.86 -43.51
CA GLU A 3 14.83 -0.33 -42.22
C GLU A 3 14.05 -1.03 -41.11
N SER A 4 14.80 -1.73 -40.26
CA SER A 4 14.33 -2.26 -38.99
C SER A 4 14.24 -1.09 -38.00
N PRO A 5 13.13 -0.91 -37.24
CA PRO A 5 13.12 0.10 -36.20
C PRO A 5 13.99 -0.40 -35.03
N SER A 6 14.98 0.40 -34.67
CA SER A 6 15.78 0.27 -33.47
C SER A 6 14.86 0.19 -32.25
N MET A 7 14.90 -0.94 -31.55
CA MET A 7 14.48 -0.98 -30.15
C MET A 7 15.50 -0.15 -29.38
N ASP A 8 15.22 1.14 -29.24
CA ASP A 8 15.89 1.97 -28.26
C ASP A 8 15.69 1.31 -26.89
N ASP A 9 16.81 0.90 -26.30
CA ASP A 9 16.96 0.61 -24.89
C ASP A 9 16.34 1.78 -24.12
N HIS A 10 15.19 1.54 -23.50
CA HIS A 10 14.69 2.42 -22.44
C HIS A 10 15.62 2.28 -21.23
N GLN A 11 16.65 3.10 -21.29
CA GLN A 11 17.65 3.40 -20.30
C GLN A 11 17.03 3.56 -18.90
N ASP A 12 17.64 2.85 -17.94
CA ASP A 12 17.40 2.84 -16.51
C ASP A 12 16.71 4.10 -15.95
N SER A 13 15.38 4.04 -15.81
CA SER A 13 14.74 4.84 -14.77
C SER A 13 15.00 4.10 -13.46
N SER A 14 15.86 4.64 -12.61
CA SER A 14 16.02 4.20 -11.22
C SER A 14 14.64 3.81 -10.65
N LEU A 15 14.46 2.53 -10.29
CA LEU A 15 13.18 1.97 -9.89
C LEU A 15 12.84 2.40 -8.46
N VAL A 16 12.64 3.71 -8.26
CA VAL A 16 12.36 4.33 -6.97
C VAL A 16 11.03 3.82 -6.43
N VAL A 17 11.08 3.20 -5.26
CA VAL A 17 9.95 2.66 -4.52
C VAL A 17 9.43 3.70 -3.55
N GLY A 18 8.14 4.01 -3.62
CA GLY A 18 7.50 4.95 -2.70
C GLY A 18 7.26 4.37 -1.30
N VAL A 19 8.05 4.79 -0.31
CA VAL A 19 7.91 4.36 1.10
C VAL A 19 7.12 5.40 1.89
N GLY A 20 5.99 4.99 2.48
CA GLY A 20 5.22 5.81 3.42
C GLY A 20 5.56 5.42 4.86
N LEU A 21 5.69 6.40 5.75
CA LEU A 21 5.94 6.13 7.17
C LEU A 21 4.65 6.28 7.98
N CYS A 22 4.38 5.31 8.84
CA CYS A 22 3.42 5.44 9.94
C CYS A 22 4.21 5.29 11.24
N ASP A 23 4.43 6.39 11.95
CA ASP A 23 5.34 6.50 13.10
C ASP A 23 6.78 6.01 12.82
N SER A 24 7.09 4.76 13.17
CA SER A 24 8.37 4.10 12.96
C SER A 24 8.31 2.96 11.94
N ALA A 25 7.14 2.69 11.36
CA ALA A 25 6.92 1.57 10.47
C ALA A 25 7.05 2.00 8.99
N PRO A 26 8.01 1.45 8.23
CA PRO A 26 8.13 1.67 6.79
C PRO A 26 7.10 0.83 6.02
N LEU A 27 6.17 1.50 5.34
CA LEU A 27 5.02 0.88 4.69
C LEU A 27 5.00 1.17 3.18
N LEU A 28 4.78 0.14 2.39
CA LEU A 28 4.49 0.26 0.97
C LEU A 28 3.00 0.02 0.71
N TRP A 29 2.35 0.96 0.05
CA TRP A 29 0.91 0.89 -0.21
C TRP A 29 0.58 0.45 -1.63
N ARG A 30 1.47 0.70 -2.59
CA ARG A 30 1.15 0.58 -4.01
C ARG A 30 1.69 -0.70 -4.60
N LEU A 31 0.88 -1.33 -5.45
CA LEU A 31 1.21 -2.63 -6.01
C LEU A 31 2.51 -2.60 -6.83
N GLN A 32 2.78 -1.49 -7.53
CA GLN A 32 4.00 -1.36 -8.34
C GLN A 32 5.25 -1.35 -7.45
N ASP A 33 5.23 -0.58 -6.35
CA ASP A 33 6.29 -0.53 -5.34
C ASP A 33 6.53 -1.93 -4.74
N LEU A 34 5.45 -2.65 -4.40
CA LEU A 34 5.54 -4.03 -3.92
C LEU A 34 6.19 -4.95 -4.96
N LYS A 35 5.80 -4.86 -6.23
CA LYS A 35 6.38 -5.67 -7.31
C LYS A 35 7.88 -5.41 -7.46
N THR A 36 8.29 -4.14 -7.43
CA THR A 36 9.70 -3.74 -7.49
C THR A 36 10.51 -4.31 -6.33
N VAL A 37 10.03 -4.14 -5.09
CA VAL A 37 10.69 -4.68 -3.89
C VAL A 37 10.77 -6.21 -3.94
N ARG A 38 9.73 -6.87 -4.46
CA ARG A 38 9.72 -8.32 -4.66
C ARG A 38 10.68 -8.77 -5.77
N SER A 39 10.89 -8.00 -6.83
CA SER A 39 11.91 -8.31 -7.86
C SER A 39 13.34 -8.15 -7.35
N LEU A 40 13.56 -7.26 -6.36
CA LEU A 40 14.82 -7.19 -5.59
C LEU A 40 14.96 -8.33 -4.57
N GLY A 41 13.94 -9.20 -4.49
CA GLY A 41 13.84 -10.37 -3.62
C GLY A 41 13.67 -10.04 -2.13
N LEU A 42 13.35 -8.79 -1.80
CA LEU A 42 12.86 -8.42 -0.48
C LEU A 42 11.43 -8.95 -0.31
N VAL A 43 11.04 -9.23 0.93
CA VAL A 43 9.82 -9.98 1.23
C VAL A 43 8.82 -9.10 1.99
N GLY A 44 9.25 -8.41 3.04
CA GLY A 44 8.40 -7.69 3.96
C GLY A 44 7.30 -8.54 4.63
N ALA A 45 6.31 -7.88 5.22
CA ALA A 45 5.14 -8.49 5.82
C ALA A 45 3.87 -7.72 5.44
N LEU A 46 2.94 -8.37 4.75
CA LEU A 46 1.65 -7.77 4.41
C LEU A 46 0.78 -7.58 5.66
N LEU A 47 0.28 -6.37 5.86
CA LEU A 47 -0.58 -5.97 6.97
C LEU A 47 -2.06 -5.94 6.56
N GLY A 48 -2.92 -6.04 7.58
CA GLY A 48 -4.38 -5.96 7.43
C GLY A 48 -5.04 -7.31 7.20
N SER A 49 -5.96 -7.68 8.10
CA SER A 49 -6.87 -8.83 7.97
C SER A 49 -8.30 -8.37 7.86
N LEU A 50 -9.06 -8.91 6.90
CA LEU A 50 -10.51 -8.82 6.99
C LEU A 50 -10.98 -9.65 8.20
N PRO A 51 -11.87 -9.13 9.06
CA PRO A 51 -12.33 -9.82 10.27
C PRO A 51 -12.88 -11.23 10.03
N ARG A 52 -13.47 -11.45 8.84
CA ARG A 52 -14.06 -12.73 8.44
C ARG A 52 -13.07 -13.72 7.82
N THR A 53 -11.86 -13.28 7.51
CA THR A 53 -10.84 -14.06 6.78
C THR A 53 -9.44 -13.75 7.30
N PRO A 54 -9.10 -14.13 8.55
CA PRO A 54 -7.87 -13.71 9.23
C PRO A 54 -6.56 -14.21 8.60
N ARG A 55 -6.62 -15.20 7.68
CA ARG A 55 -5.46 -15.69 6.93
C ARG A 55 -5.24 -14.98 5.58
N GLN A 56 -6.12 -14.06 5.18
CA GLN A 56 -5.97 -13.36 3.90
C GLN A 56 -4.73 -12.46 3.82
N ASN A 57 -4.14 -12.06 4.94
CA ASN A 57 -2.99 -11.15 4.99
C ASN A 57 -1.82 -11.71 4.17
N GLN A 58 -1.69 -13.04 4.08
CA GLN A 58 -0.64 -13.69 3.29
C GLN A 58 -0.75 -13.45 1.77
N ARG A 59 -1.91 -12.96 1.28
CA ARG A 59 -2.17 -12.80 -0.16
C ARG A 59 -2.83 -11.48 -0.56
N LEU A 60 -3.59 -10.85 0.33
CA LEU A 60 -4.46 -9.70 0.04
C LEU A 60 -4.29 -8.54 1.03
N GLY A 61 -3.31 -8.61 1.94
CA GLY A 61 -3.01 -7.53 2.87
C GLY A 61 -2.21 -6.43 2.16
N ARG A 62 -2.65 -5.18 2.25
CA ARG A 62 -1.81 -4.00 2.04
C ARG A 62 -2.08 -3.07 3.22
N PRO A 63 -1.07 -2.36 3.74
CA PRO A 63 0.28 -2.16 3.19
C PRO A 63 1.26 -3.33 3.41
N LEU A 64 2.39 -3.32 2.69
CA LEU A 64 3.55 -4.15 3.01
C LEU A 64 4.44 -3.41 4.01
N LEU A 65 4.67 -4.01 5.17
CA LEU A 65 5.67 -3.55 6.15
C LEU A 65 7.05 -4.07 5.75
N LEU A 66 8.02 -3.18 5.58
CA LEU A 66 9.42 -3.56 5.38
C LEU A 66 10.10 -3.85 6.72
N LEU A 67 11.05 -4.77 6.71
CA LEU A 67 12.02 -4.88 7.80
C LEU A 67 12.94 -3.66 7.81
N PRO A 68 13.49 -3.25 8.98
CA PRO A 68 14.49 -2.19 9.04
C PRO A 68 15.69 -2.44 8.11
N GLU A 69 16.11 -3.70 7.95
CA GLU A 69 17.20 -4.08 7.07
C GLU A 69 16.84 -3.97 5.58
N GLU A 70 15.58 -4.27 5.23
CA GLU A 70 15.06 -4.09 3.86
C GLU A 70 14.99 -2.60 3.51
N GLU A 71 14.50 -1.77 4.45
CA GLU A 71 14.48 -0.31 4.29
C GLU A 71 15.89 0.27 4.15
N LYS A 72 16.84 -0.18 4.98
CA LYS A 72 18.24 0.25 4.90
C LYS A 72 18.90 -0.19 3.59
N LEU A 73 18.59 -1.39 3.08
CA LEU A 73 19.11 -1.83 1.79
C LEU A 73 18.58 -0.97 0.64
N LEU A 74 17.27 -0.73 0.60
CA LEU A 74 16.66 0.12 -0.44
C LEU A 74 17.19 1.55 -0.41
N ARG A 75 17.54 2.05 0.78
CA ARG A 75 18.20 3.34 0.97
C ARG A 75 19.62 3.35 0.39
N ASP A 76 20.44 2.37 0.75
CA ASP A 76 21.85 2.31 0.34
C ASP A 76 21.99 2.11 -1.18
N GLU A 77 21.00 1.52 -1.84
CA GLU A 77 20.93 1.33 -3.29
C GLU A 77 20.22 2.49 -4.04
N GLU A 78 19.87 3.59 -3.35
CA GLU A 78 19.09 4.72 -3.90
C GLU A 78 17.77 4.31 -4.58
N ALA A 79 17.22 3.15 -4.19
CA ALA A 79 16.04 2.53 -4.78
C ALA A 79 14.73 2.87 -4.03
N ALA A 80 14.78 3.63 -2.94
CA ALA A 80 13.61 4.11 -2.20
C ALA A 80 13.48 5.64 -2.24
N GLY A 81 12.24 6.12 -2.28
CA GLY A 81 11.90 7.53 -2.13
C GLY A 81 10.71 7.70 -1.20
N ALA A 82 10.74 8.69 -0.31
CA ALA A 82 9.67 8.85 0.67
C ALA A 82 8.46 9.51 0.00
N LEU A 83 7.27 9.01 0.33
CA LEU A 83 6.06 9.70 -0.09
C LEU A 83 6.01 11.06 0.63
N PRO A 84 5.73 12.16 -0.08
CA PRO A 84 5.51 13.43 0.60
C PRO A 84 4.47 13.19 1.68
N GLY A 85 4.78 13.63 2.92
CA GLY A 85 3.74 13.78 3.93
C GLY A 85 2.60 14.61 3.33
N GLN A 86 1.36 14.38 3.76
CA GLN A 86 0.14 14.96 3.19
C GLN A 86 0.10 16.50 3.03
N ASN A 87 1.18 17.23 3.38
CA ASN A 87 1.28 18.68 3.42
C ASN A 87 2.22 19.30 2.36
N GLN A 88 2.44 18.70 1.19
CA GLN A 88 3.01 19.44 0.05
C GLN A 88 1.91 19.88 -0.90
N ASP A 89 1.22 20.91 -0.44
CA ASP A 89 0.12 21.64 -1.07
C ASP A 89 0.63 22.60 -2.16
N VAL A 90 1.37 22.07 -3.13
CA VAL A 90 1.89 22.89 -4.25
C VAL A 90 1.00 22.78 -5.50
N GLY A 91 0.13 21.77 -5.55
CA GLY A 91 -0.91 21.62 -6.58
C GLY A 91 -2.35 21.57 -6.05
N GLY A 92 -2.54 21.62 -4.72
CA GLY A 92 -3.84 21.38 -4.08
C GLY A 92 -4.82 22.52 -4.29
N VAL A 93 -4.38 23.78 -4.25
CA VAL A 93 -5.29 24.95 -4.40
C VAL A 93 -5.98 24.99 -5.77
N GLU A 94 -5.24 24.75 -6.86
CA GLU A 94 -5.81 24.76 -8.21
C GLU A 94 -6.70 23.52 -8.45
N LEU A 95 -6.31 22.36 -7.92
CA LEU A 95 -7.12 21.15 -7.98
C LEU A 95 -8.39 21.26 -7.13
N GLN A 96 -8.29 21.89 -5.96
CA GLN A 96 -9.40 22.17 -5.07
C GLN A 96 -10.38 23.14 -5.73
N ARG A 97 -9.88 24.23 -6.32
CA ARG A 97 -10.71 25.15 -7.09
C ARG A 97 -11.44 24.46 -8.23
N ARG A 98 -10.75 23.65 -9.04
CA ARG A 98 -11.38 22.89 -10.13
C ARG A 98 -12.43 21.90 -9.61
N PHE A 99 -12.15 21.25 -8.49
CA PHE A 99 -13.08 20.32 -7.85
C PHE A 99 -14.32 21.03 -7.31
N GLU A 100 -14.16 22.22 -6.73
CA GLU A 100 -15.27 23.06 -6.28
C GLU A 100 -16.11 23.56 -7.46
N GLU A 101 -15.46 23.99 -8.55
CA GLU A 101 -16.12 24.35 -9.81
C GLU A 101 -16.88 23.17 -10.43
N ASP A 102 -16.28 21.98 -10.44
CA ASP A 102 -16.91 20.73 -10.91
C ASP A 102 -18.13 20.35 -10.06
N GLN A 103 -18.03 20.46 -8.74
CA GLN A 103 -19.17 20.21 -7.85
C GLN A 103 -20.28 21.23 -8.06
N GLN A 104 -19.95 22.51 -8.24
CA GLN A 104 -20.94 23.54 -8.49
C GLN A 104 -21.67 23.32 -9.81
N ARG A 105 -20.95 22.99 -10.89
CA ARG A 105 -21.56 22.62 -12.18
C ARG A 105 -22.46 21.40 -12.05
N SER A 106 -21.99 20.36 -11.37
CA SER A 106 -22.77 19.13 -11.13
C SER A 106 -24.04 19.42 -10.32
N PHE A 107 -23.96 20.31 -9.32
CA PHE A 107 -25.12 20.75 -8.54
C PHE A 107 -26.16 21.46 -9.42
N GLU A 108 -25.72 22.38 -10.27
CA GLU A 108 -26.59 23.12 -11.18
C GLU A 108 -27.28 22.19 -12.19
N GLU A 109 -26.54 21.30 -12.82
CA GLU A 109 -27.08 20.29 -13.74
C GLU A 109 -28.10 19.38 -13.05
N GLN A 110 -27.77 18.84 -11.88
CA GLN A 110 -28.68 17.99 -11.12
C GLN A 110 -29.92 18.73 -10.62
N SER A 111 -29.79 20.02 -10.29
CA SER A 111 -30.93 20.85 -9.88
C SER A 111 -31.96 21.00 -11.01
N VAL A 112 -31.48 21.22 -12.24
CA VAL A 112 -32.33 21.30 -13.43
C VAL A 112 -33.00 19.96 -13.69
N LEU A 113 -32.23 18.87 -13.71
CA LEU A 113 -32.77 17.53 -13.95
C LEU A 113 -33.78 17.10 -12.87
N ALA A 114 -33.54 17.45 -11.60
CA ALA A 114 -34.47 17.14 -10.51
C ALA A 114 -35.78 17.93 -10.61
N LEU A 115 -35.73 19.18 -11.08
CA LEU A 115 -36.93 19.97 -11.38
C LEU A 115 -37.73 19.32 -12.52
N GLU A 116 -37.06 18.96 -13.61
CA GLU A 116 -37.67 18.30 -14.76
C GLU A 116 -38.31 16.96 -14.38
N ASP A 117 -37.60 16.13 -13.59
CA ASP A 117 -38.14 14.85 -13.13
C ASP A 117 -39.38 15.06 -12.24
N ARG A 118 -39.37 16.05 -11.34
CA ARG A 118 -40.52 16.39 -10.50
C ARG A 118 -41.72 16.87 -11.31
N LYS A 119 -41.51 17.70 -12.35
CA LYS A 119 -42.56 18.09 -13.29
C LYS A 119 -43.11 16.88 -14.05
N SER A 120 -42.22 16.01 -14.53
CA SER A 120 -42.61 14.80 -15.25
C SER A 120 -43.42 13.83 -14.37
N ALA A 121 -43.04 13.69 -13.10
CA ALA A 121 -43.76 12.88 -12.12
C ALA A 121 -45.16 13.45 -11.83
N LEU A 122 -45.29 14.77 -11.72
CA LEU A 122 -46.59 15.45 -11.56
C LEU A 122 -47.49 15.21 -12.77
N LEU A 123 -46.96 15.35 -13.99
CA LEU A 123 -47.69 15.08 -15.24
C LEU A 123 -48.17 13.63 -15.30
N ARG A 124 -47.30 12.66 -14.97
CA ARG A 124 -47.65 11.23 -14.91
C ARG A 124 -48.75 10.95 -13.88
N ALA A 125 -48.64 11.52 -12.69
CA ALA A 125 -49.63 11.31 -11.63
C ALA A 125 -51.01 11.82 -12.04
N MET A 126 -51.08 13.03 -12.62
CA MET A 126 -52.36 13.66 -13.00
C MET A 126 -53.00 12.97 -14.22
N THR A 127 -52.21 12.55 -15.21
CA THR A 127 -52.73 11.80 -16.38
C THR A 127 -53.23 10.41 -16.01
N SER A 128 -52.60 9.74 -15.04
CA SER A 128 -53.05 8.42 -14.56
C SER A 128 -54.41 8.46 -13.81
N SER A 129 -54.78 9.61 -13.23
CA SER A 129 -56.06 9.79 -12.52
C SER A 129 -57.27 10.11 -13.42
N HIS A 130 -57.08 10.26 -14.74
CA HIS A 130 -58.09 10.78 -15.67
C HIS A 130 -58.85 9.74 -16.52
N THR A 131 -58.80 8.45 -16.19
CA THR A 131 -59.46 7.40 -16.99
C THR A 131 -61.01 7.37 -16.91
N GLY A 132 -61.73 8.49 -16.72
CA GLY A 132 -63.18 8.41 -16.47
C GLY A 132 -64.15 9.57 -16.74
N SER A 133 -63.76 10.82 -17.01
CA SER A 133 -64.74 11.90 -17.26
C SER A 133 -64.21 13.03 -18.12
N GLU A 134 -64.81 13.23 -19.31
CA GLU A 134 -64.41 14.25 -20.30
C GLU A 134 -64.85 15.68 -19.93
N SER A 135 -65.80 15.86 -19.02
CA SER A 135 -66.39 17.17 -18.69
C SER A 135 -65.57 18.03 -17.71
N GLY A 136 -64.39 17.57 -17.28
CA GLY A 136 -63.52 18.26 -16.31
C GLY A 136 -62.09 18.54 -16.82
N ALA A 137 -61.80 18.27 -18.09
CA ALA A 137 -60.44 18.30 -18.62
C ALA A 137 -59.82 19.72 -18.62
N GLU A 138 -60.58 20.75 -19.00
CA GLU A 138 -60.06 22.13 -19.09
C GLU A 138 -59.71 22.74 -17.72
N ALA A 139 -60.55 22.51 -16.71
CA ALA A 139 -60.30 23.02 -15.35
C ALA A 139 -59.10 22.34 -14.69
N VAL A 140 -58.84 21.07 -15.02
CA VAL A 140 -57.68 20.34 -14.51
C VAL A 140 -56.41 20.70 -15.27
N ASP A 141 -56.49 20.98 -16.58
CA ASP A 141 -55.36 21.50 -17.35
C ASP A 141 -54.89 22.86 -16.81
N GLU A 142 -55.84 23.75 -16.47
CA GLU A 142 -55.51 25.04 -15.86
C GLU A 142 -54.94 24.92 -14.44
N ALA A 143 -55.41 23.96 -13.65
CA ALA A 143 -54.84 23.66 -12.34
C ALA A 143 -53.44 23.03 -12.44
N LEU A 144 -53.19 22.23 -13.48
CA LEU A 144 -51.90 21.62 -13.76
C LEU A 144 -50.87 22.68 -14.19
N ARG A 145 -51.25 23.59 -15.09
CA ARG A 145 -50.39 24.71 -15.52
C ARG A 145 -49.93 25.55 -14.34
N ARG A 146 -50.86 25.98 -13.48
CA ARG A 146 -50.53 26.72 -12.25
C ARG A 146 -49.59 25.96 -11.32
N ARG A 147 -49.72 24.64 -11.21
CA ARG A 147 -48.82 23.82 -10.37
C ARG A 147 -47.43 23.66 -10.98
N LEU A 148 -47.33 23.56 -12.31
CA LEU A 148 -46.05 23.53 -13.02
C LEU A 148 -45.30 24.86 -12.88
N GLU A 149 -46.01 25.98 -13.07
CA GLU A 149 -45.48 27.33 -12.85
C GLU A 149 -45.04 27.54 -11.39
N ALA A 150 -45.82 27.04 -10.43
CA ALA A 150 -45.41 27.10 -9.03
C ALA A 150 -44.12 26.31 -8.75
N LEU A 151 -43.90 25.17 -9.43
CA LEU A 151 -42.66 24.40 -9.30
C LEU A 151 -41.46 25.15 -9.87
N ASP A 152 -41.63 25.91 -10.96
CA ASP A 152 -40.55 26.73 -11.54
C ASP A 152 -39.98 27.77 -10.58
N HIS A 153 -40.75 28.20 -9.58
CA HIS A 153 -40.35 29.27 -8.67
C HIS A 153 -40.12 28.80 -7.22
N SER A 154 -40.67 27.66 -6.83
CA SER A 154 -40.60 27.14 -5.45
C SER A 154 -39.72 25.91 -5.27
N PHE A 155 -39.36 25.23 -6.36
CA PHE A 155 -38.51 24.06 -6.25
C PHE A 155 -37.08 24.45 -5.90
N THR A 156 -36.47 23.72 -4.97
CA THR A 156 -35.05 23.85 -4.64
C THR A 156 -34.50 22.45 -4.45
N PHE A 157 -33.43 22.14 -5.18
CA PHE A 157 -32.72 20.88 -5.03
C PHE A 157 -31.80 20.97 -3.80
N PRO A 158 -31.95 20.10 -2.80
CA PRO A 158 -31.14 20.19 -1.58
C PRO A 158 -29.71 19.71 -1.86
N GLN A 159 -28.72 20.50 -1.45
CA GLN A 159 -27.30 20.21 -1.65
C GLN A 159 -26.87 18.86 -1.03
N SER A 160 -27.53 18.44 0.06
CA SER A 160 -27.28 17.13 0.69
C SER A 160 -27.75 15.92 -0.13
N ALA A 161 -28.62 16.13 -1.13
CA ALA A 161 -29.08 15.08 -2.05
C ALA A 161 -28.28 15.05 -3.36
N MET A 162 -27.30 15.95 -3.53
CA MET A 162 -26.44 15.96 -4.71
C MET A 162 -25.65 14.66 -4.80
N ALA A 163 -25.75 13.99 -5.95
CA ALA A 163 -24.86 12.89 -6.28
C ALA A 163 -23.46 13.45 -6.47
N VAL A 164 -22.53 13.07 -5.59
CA VAL A 164 -21.12 13.43 -5.71
C VAL A 164 -20.43 12.40 -6.60
N GLN A 165 -19.83 12.85 -7.70
CA GLN A 165 -18.96 11.98 -8.49
C GLN A 165 -17.64 11.79 -7.73
N LEU A 166 -17.54 10.66 -7.04
CA LEU A 166 -16.27 10.20 -6.51
C LEU A 166 -15.38 9.81 -7.70
N SER A 167 -14.28 10.52 -7.90
CA SER A 167 -13.28 10.17 -8.90
C SER A 167 -12.64 8.82 -8.55
N THR A 168 -13.27 7.73 -8.97
CA THR A 168 -12.72 6.36 -8.85
C THR A 168 -11.75 6.04 -9.99
N ALA A 169 -11.79 6.80 -11.08
CA ALA A 169 -11.08 6.53 -12.33
C ALA A 169 -9.62 7.02 -12.37
N ARG A 170 -9.19 7.88 -11.43
CA ARG A 170 -7.77 8.11 -11.15
C ARG A 170 -7.47 7.65 -9.75
N ALA A 171 -7.38 6.33 -9.60
CA ALA A 171 -6.49 5.79 -8.58
C ALA A 171 -5.08 6.28 -8.95
N GLY A 172 -4.67 7.44 -8.44
CA GLY A 172 -3.32 8.01 -8.50
C GLY A 172 -2.34 7.11 -7.73
N LEU A 173 -2.26 5.85 -8.13
CA LEU A 173 -1.41 4.81 -7.56
C LEU A 173 -0.12 4.68 -8.37
N SER A 174 0.12 5.58 -9.32
CA SER A 174 1.32 5.66 -10.15
C SER A 174 1.89 7.07 -10.01
N TYR A 175 3.15 7.21 -9.60
CA TYR A 175 3.86 8.48 -9.77
C TYR A 175 4.28 8.63 -11.22
N CYS A 176 4.02 9.81 -11.79
CA CYS A 176 4.70 10.24 -13.00
C CYS A 176 6.21 10.38 -12.73
N PRO A 177 7.07 10.33 -13.75
CA PRO A 177 8.52 10.42 -13.59
C PRO A 177 8.97 11.62 -12.75
N GLU A 178 8.32 12.77 -12.92
CA GLU A 178 8.60 14.00 -12.18
C GLU A 178 8.25 13.83 -10.69
N ALA A 179 7.12 13.21 -10.37
CA ALA A 179 6.74 12.93 -8.98
C ALA A 179 7.69 11.90 -8.33
N ARG A 180 8.25 10.96 -9.09
CA ARG A 180 9.29 10.03 -8.58
C ARG A 180 10.60 10.75 -8.25
N ALA A 181 11.03 11.71 -9.07
CA ALA A 181 12.19 12.54 -8.78
C ALA A 181 12.00 13.34 -7.46
N HIS A 182 10.78 13.78 -7.17
CA HIS A 182 10.46 14.44 -5.89
C HIS A 182 10.52 13.48 -4.69
N LEU A 183 10.20 12.19 -4.86
CA LEU A 183 10.37 11.18 -3.80
C LEU A 183 11.84 10.94 -3.44
N GLN A 184 12.73 11.00 -4.44
CA GLN A 184 14.17 10.87 -4.22
C GLN A 184 14.70 12.00 -3.33
N ALA A 185 14.10 13.19 -3.42
CA ALA A 185 14.60 14.40 -2.80
C ALA A 185 14.24 14.55 -1.30
N ASN A 186 13.20 13.88 -0.80
CA ASN A 186 12.74 14.03 0.57
C ASN A 186 12.72 12.68 1.27
N TRP A 187 13.68 12.44 2.15
CA TRP A 187 13.82 11.18 2.86
C TRP A 187 14.00 11.44 4.36
N PRO A 188 12.95 11.27 5.19
CA PRO A 188 13.09 11.40 6.64
C PRO A 188 13.58 10.06 7.20
N ILE A 189 14.90 9.88 7.28
CA ILE A 189 15.49 8.69 7.89
C ILE A 189 15.46 8.78 9.41
N ARG A 190 15.07 7.68 10.05
CA ARG A 190 15.57 7.33 11.38
C ARG A 190 16.95 6.67 11.28
N GLU A 191 17.96 7.32 11.84
CA GLU A 191 19.23 6.66 12.16
C GLU A 191 18.98 5.76 13.39
N GLN A 192 18.72 4.47 13.16
CA GLN A 192 18.81 3.47 14.21
C GLN A 192 20.25 2.97 14.29
N ASN A 193 21.16 3.89 14.63
CA ASN A 193 22.59 3.62 14.79
C ASN A 193 22.81 2.93 16.13
N SER A 194 22.54 1.62 16.16
CA SER A 194 22.98 0.75 17.26
C SER A 194 23.89 -0.34 16.69
N PRO A 195 24.94 -0.75 17.43
CA PRO A 195 25.84 -1.81 16.97
C PRO A 195 25.09 -3.09 16.57
N ARG A 196 24.00 -3.43 17.29
CA ARG A 196 23.15 -4.58 17.00
C ARG A 196 22.35 -4.42 15.69
N SER A 197 21.86 -3.22 15.40
CA SER A 197 21.19 -2.91 14.14
C SER A 197 22.16 -3.04 12.96
N ASP A 198 23.39 -2.54 13.11
CA ASP A 198 24.43 -2.66 12.08
C ASP A 198 24.83 -4.12 11.86
N ALA A 199 25.00 -4.90 12.93
CA ALA A 199 25.28 -6.33 12.82
C ALA A 199 24.17 -7.07 12.07
N ARG A 200 22.90 -6.81 12.41
CA ARG A 200 21.76 -7.39 11.71
C ARG A 200 21.73 -7.01 10.23
N CYS A 201 22.03 -5.76 9.90
CA CYS A 201 22.10 -5.30 8.50
C CYS A 201 23.22 -5.99 7.72
N GLN A 202 24.40 -6.17 8.33
CA GLN A 202 25.52 -6.89 7.71
C GLN A 202 25.16 -8.36 7.47
N VAL A 203 24.59 -9.05 8.46
CA VAL A 203 24.11 -10.44 8.33
C VAL A 203 23.03 -10.54 7.26
N PHE A 204 22.09 -9.59 7.22
CA PHE A 204 21.04 -9.54 6.20
C PHE A 204 21.64 -9.42 4.81
N ARG A 205 22.57 -8.48 4.59
CA ARG A 205 23.24 -8.28 3.31
C ARG A 205 24.03 -9.49 2.84
N ASP A 206 24.80 -10.11 3.74
CA ASP A 206 25.59 -11.31 3.39
C ASP A 206 24.66 -12.48 2.99
N LEU A 207 23.62 -12.77 3.78
CA LEU A 207 22.66 -13.83 3.45
C LEU A 207 21.87 -13.54 2.16
N ARG A 208 21.49 -12.28 1.92
CA ARG A 208 20.86 -11.85 0.64
C ARG A 208 21.82 -12.01 -0.52
N GLY A 209 23.08 -11.61 -0.37
CA GLY A 209 24.14 -11.76 -1.38
C GLY A 209 24.42 -13.22 -1.74
N ARG A 210 24.17 -14.14 -0.80
CA ARG A 210 24.21 -15.60 -1.05
C ARG A 210 22.94 -16.18 -1.70
N GLY A 211 21.93 -15.35 -1.98
CA GLY A 211 20.69 -15.75 -2.64
C GLY A 211 19.58 -16.25 -1.72
N PHE A 212 19.73 -16.12 -0.39
CA PHE A 212 18.67 -16.49 0.55
C PHE A 212 17.58 -15.42 0.65
N PHE A 213 16.37 -15.84 0.99
CA PHE A 213 15.28 -14.94 1.36
C PHE A 213 15.12 -14.89 2.87
N LEU A 214 14.78 -13.71 3.40
CA LEU A 214 14.74 -13.44 4.82
C LEU A 214 13.37 -12.87 5.22
N THR A 215 12.84 -13.35 6.34
CA THR A 215 11.66 -12.75 7.01
C THR A 215 11.92 -12.67 8.51
N SER A 216 11.08 -11.95 9.26
CA SER A 216 11.22 -11.88 10.73
C SER A 216 11.09 -13.25 11.40
N ALA A 217 12.03 -13.60 12.28
CA ALA A 217 11.98 -14.80 13.12
C ALA A 217 11.48 -14.54 14.55
N GLY A 218 10.83 -13.40 14.84
CA GLY A 218 10.39 -13.09 16.21
C GLY A 218 9.51 -14.18 16.85
N LYS A 219 8.71 -14.91 16.05
CA LYS A 219 7.88 -16.04 16.51
C LYS A 219 8.67 -17.31 16.83
N PHE A 220 9.95 -17.36 16.44
CA PHE A 220 10.84 -18.51 16.55
C PHE A 220 12.05 -18.23 17.45
N GLY A 221 12.10 -17.06 18.10
CA GLY A 221 13.18 -16.69 19.01
C GLY A 221 14.49 -16.33 18.29
N GLY A 222 14.42 -15.83 17.06
CA GLY A 222 15.58 -15.31 16.34
C GLY A 222 15.29 -14.00 15.62
N ASP A 223 16.29 -13.46 14.94
CA ASP A 223 16.18 -12.23 14.16
C ASP A 223 15.57 -12.51 12.78
N PHE A 224 16.11 -13.51 12.06
CA PHE A 224 15.64 -13.87 10.72
C PHE A 224 15.31 -15.35 10.54
N LEU A 225 14.26 -15.62 9.76
CA LEU A 225 14.05 -16.91 9.13
C LEU A 225 14.74 -16.89 7.78
N VAL A 226 15.56 -17.91 7.52
CA VAL A 226 16.34 -18.01 6.28
C VAL A 226 15.77 -19.09 5.39
N TYR A 227 15.40 -18.70 4.17
CA TYR A 227 14.75 -19.56 3.18
C TYR A 227 15.68 -19.76 1.98
N PRO A 228 15.78 -20.97 1.43
CA PRO A 228 16.57 -21.26 0.21
C PRO A 228 15.96 -20.65 -1.06
N GLY A 229 14.77 -20.08 -0.97
CA GLY A 229 14.04 -19.45 -2.06
C GLY A 229 12.84 -18.67 -1.52
N ASP A 230 11.96 -18.24 -2.41
CA ASP A 230 10.78 -17.44 -2.07
C ASP A 230 9.94 -18.06 -0.93
N PRO A 231 9.68 -17.34 0.18
CA PRO A 231 8.88 -17.83 1.30
C PRO A 231 7.44 -18.27 0.94
N LEU A 232 6.92 -17.88 -0.22
CA LEU A 232 5.64 -18.37 -0.74
C LEU A 232 5.72 -19.82 -1.26
N ARG A 233 6.91 -20.31 -1.58
CA ARG A 233 7.17 -21.62 -2.18
C ARG A 233 8.04 -22.52 -1.31
N PHE A 234 8.85 -21.94 -0.43
CA PHE A 234 9.84 -22.65 0.37
C PHE A 234 9.55 -22.50 1.86
N HIS A 235 9.96 -23.51 2.64
CA HIS A 235 10.02 -23.41 4.09
C HIS A 235 11.38 -22.89 4.54
N ALA A 236 11.42 -22.15 5.65
CA ALA A 236 12.69 -21.71 6.22
C ALA A 236 13.48 -22.92 6.74
N HIS A 237 14.77 -22.97 6.41
CA HIS A 237 15.70 -23.99 6.88
C HIS A 237 16.39 -23.57 8.17
N PHE A 238 16.65 -22.26 8.30
CA PHE A 238 17.43 -21.72 9.41
C PHE A 238 16.67 -20.66 10.20
N ILE A 239 17.03 -20.56 11.48
CA ILE A 239 16.72 -19.40 12.33
C ILE A 239 18.06 -18.71 12.60
N ALA A 240 18.25 -17.51 12.09
CA ALA A 240 19.44 -16.71 12.30
C ALA A 240 19.28 -15.83 13.55
N VAL A 241 20.28 -15.84 14.41
CA VAL A 241 20.45 -14.93 15.56
C VAL A 241 21.71 -14.13 15.35
N CYS A 242 21.59 -12.82 15.31
CA CYS A 242 22.69 -11.89 15.05
C CYS A 242 23.34 -11.47 16.37
N LEU A 243 24.65 -11.69 16.49
CA LEU A 243 25.44 -11.44 17.70
C LEU A 243 26.77 -10.78 17.33
N MET A 244 27.27 -9.84 18.12
CA MET A 244 28.65 -9.37 17.92
C MET A 244 29.64 -10.48 18.27
N LEU A 245 30.80 -10.50 17.62
CA LEU A 245 31.81 -11.57 17.83
C LEU A 245 32.34 -11.60 19.27
N ASP A 246 32.39 -10.44 19.91
CA ASP A 246 32.82 -10.21 21.29
C ASP A 246 31.65 -10.13 22.30
N GLU A 247 30.41 -10.37 21.86
CA GLU A 247 29.23 -10.34 22.72
C GLU A 247 29.21 -11.57 23.64
N SER A 248 29.28 -11.35 24.95
CA SER A 248 29.01 -12.41 25.91
C SER A 248 27.52 -12.78 25.90
N VAL A 249 27.20 -14.05 25.68
CA VAL A 249 25.82 -14.55 25.65
C VAL A 249 25.57 -15.51 26.81
N CYS A 250 24.43 -15.37 27.47
CA CYS A 250 24.03 -16.30 28.53
C CYS A 250 23.83 -17.71 27.96
N LEU A 251 24.40 -18.72 28.61
CA LEU A 251 24.24 -20.11 28.19
C LEU A 251 22.76 -20.54 28.14
N LEU A 252 21.92 -20.03 29.05
CA LEU A 252 20.48 -20.32 29.05
C LEU A 252 19.78 -19.77 27.81
N ASP A 253 20.22 -18.62 27.28
CA ASP A 253 19.66 -18.05 26.05
C ASP A 253 20.05 -18.91 24.85
N VAL A 254 21.30 -19.36 24.78
CA VAL A 254 21.77 -20.31 23.75
C VAL A 254 20.94 -21.60 23.77
N LEU A 255 20.71 -22.17 24.97
CA LEU A 255 19.89 -23.36 25.15
C LEU A 255 18.42 -23.11 24.76
N ALA A 256 17.88 -21.93 25.09
CA ALA A 256 16.51 -21.57 24.74
C ALA A 256 16.31 -21.50 23.22
N VAL A 257 17.20 -20.81 22.50
CA VAL A 257 17.14 -20.71 21.04
C VAL A 257 17.35 -22.08 20.39
N ALA A 258 18.31 -22.87 20.87
CA ALA A 258 18.55 -24.24 20.36
C ALA A 258 17.32 -25.15 20.53
N ARG A 259 16.63 -25.06 21.67
CA ARG A 259 15.37 -25.77 21.93
C ARG A 259 14.26 -25.31 20.98
N LEU A 260 14.11 -23.99 20.78
CA LEU A 260 13.09 -23.44 19.87
C LEU A 260 13.30 -23.92 18.44
N GLY A 261 14.54 -23.89 17.93
CA GLY A 261 14.87 -24.38 16.59
C GLY A 261 14.61 -25.87 16.40
N SER A 262 15.02 -26.69 17.38
CA SER A 262 14.83 -28.14 17.34
C SER A 262 13.34 -28.54 17.27
N ASN A 263 12.49 -27.86 18.05
CA ASN A 263 11.04 -28.10 18.06
C ASN A 263 10.37 -27.85 16.69
N VAL A 264 10.92 -26.93 15.89
CA VAL A 264 10.38 -26.58 14.57
C VAL A 264 11.20 -27.14 13.41
N LYS A 265 12.11 -28.09 13.71
CA LYS A 265 13.02 -28.74 12.77
C LYS A 265 13.82 -27.75 11.90
N LYS A 266 14.31 -26.66 12.52
CA LYS A 266 15.18 -25.66 11.87
C LYS A 266 16.53 -25.64 12.57
N THR A 267 17.59 -25.51 11.79
CA THR A 267 18.93 -25.31 12.34
C THR A 267 19.10 -23.86 12.77
N VAL A 268 19.55 -23.65 14.01
CA VAL A 268 19.84 -22.30 14.51
C VAL A 268 21.23 -21.90 14.04
N LEU A 269 21.35 -20.68 13.52
CA LEU A 269 22.63 -20.08 13.12
C LEU A 269 22.92 -18.89 14.02
N LEU A 270 24.04 -18.95 14.74
CA LEU A 270 24.64 -17.76 15.35
C LEU A 270 25.44 -17.05 14.27
N CYS A 271 25.09 -15.82 13.98
CA CYS A 271 25.62 -15.03 12.86
C CYS A 271 26.38 -13.84 13.43
N SER A 272 27.70 -13.84 13.28
CA SER A 272 28.57 -12.79 13.81
C SER A 272 29.30 -12.07 12.68
N PRO A 273 29.00 -10.80 12.43
CA PRO A 273 29.75 -10.02 11.46
C PRO A 273 31.21 -9.87 11.86
N THR A 274 32.08 -9.78 10.86
CA THR A 274 33.53 -9.67 11.02
C THR A 274 34.03 -8.32 10.52
N ALA A 275 35.20 -7.91 11.03
CA ALA A 275 35.79 -6.60 10.68
C ALA A 275 36.19 -6.47 9.20
N ASP A 276 36.37 -7.59 8.49
CA ASP A 276 36.65 -7.66 7.05
C ASP A 276 35.38 -7.58 6.18
N GLY A 277 34.20 -7.40 6.78
CA GLY A 277 32.92 -7.27 6.08
C GLY A 277 32.21 -8.60 5.79
N GLY A 278 32.77 -9.73 6.26
CA GLY A 278 32.13 -11.04 6.21
C GLY A 278 31.20 -11.32 7.38
N VAL A 279 30.71 -12.56 7.44
CA VAL A 279 29.92 -13.09 8.56
C VAL A 279 30.39 -14.51 8.89
N HIS A 280 30.71 -14.74 10.16
CA HIS A 280 30.90 -16.07 10.71
C HIS A 280 29.57 -16.70 11.12
N TYR A 281 29.35 -17.92 10.66
CA TYR A 281 28.15 -18.70 10.96
C TYR A 281 28.50 -19.90 11.83
N THR A 282 27.88 -20.01 13.00
CA THR A 282 27.98 -21.20 13.86
C THR A 282 26.61 -21.85 13.95
N SER A 283 26.50 -23.10 13.48
CA SER A 283 25.25 -23.86 13.58
C SER A 283 25.12 -24.56 14.93
N LEU A 284 23.95 -24.45 15.56
CA LEU A 284 23.61 -25.22 16.74
C LEU A 284 22.68 -26.38 16.35
N GLN A 285 23.04 -27.58 16.78
CA GLN A 285 22.24 -28.78 16.63
C GLN A 285 22.14 -29.51 17.96
N TRP A 286 20.92 -29.87 18.35
CA TRP A 286 20.69 -30.68 19.55
C TRP A 286 20.98 -32.14 19.24
N SER A 287 21.99 -32.72 19.91
CA SER A 287 22.25 -34.16 19.80
C SER A 287 21.22 -34.95 20.63
N GLY A 288 20.58 -35.96 20.03
CA GLY A 288 19.66 -36.86 20.74
C GLY A 288 18.17 -36.75 20.40
N MET A 289 17.77 -35.93 19.41
CA MET A 289 16.47 -36.08 18.75
C MET A 289 16.63 -36.98 17.53
N VAL A 290 16.33 -38.27 17.70
CA VAL A 290 16.03 -39.22 16.60
C VAL A 290 14.53 -39.17 16.34
#